data_AF-A0A251SEV5-F1
#
_entry.id   AF-A0A251SEV5-F1
#
_cell.length_a   1.000
_cell.length_b   1.000
_cell.length_c   1.000
_cell.angle_alpha   90.00
_cell.angle_beta   90.00
_cell.angle_gamma   90.00
#
_symmetry.space_group_name_H-M   'P 1'
#
loop_
_entity.id
_entity.type
_entity.pdbx_description
1 polymer ?
#
loop_
_entity_poly.entity_id
_entity_poly.type
_entity_poly.pdbx_seq_one_letter_code
_entity_poly.pdbx_strand_id
1 'polypeptide(L)'
;MESGVICNKALDEFKTEISVLTKVRHKHLVLLLGYSTQGLKIILVYEYMRQGELSRHLFHWKNLKLEPLSWKRRLSIALDVARGMEYLHSLAH
;
A
#
# COMPACT_ATOMS: atom_id res chain seq x y z
N MET A 1 -1.75 -24.52 18.53
CA MET A 1 -1.65 -23.07 18.24
C MET A 1 -2.88 -22.69 17.46
N GLU A 2 -3.64 -21.76 18.02
CA GLU A 2 -5.08 -21.61 17.84
C GLU A 2 -5.47 -21.24 16.40
N SER A 3 -6.32 -22.05 15.78
CA SER A 3 -7.05 -21.68 14.57
C SER A 3 -8.19 -20.77 14.98
N GLY A 4 -7.94 -19.45 14.95
CA GLY A 4 -9.00 -18.47 15.04
C GLY A 4 -9.96 -18.66 13.87
N VAL A 5 -11.20 -19.01 14.19
CA VAL A 5 -12.32 -19.03 13.25
C VAL A 5 -12.40 -17.64 12.63
N ILE A 6 -12.10 -17.50 11.33
CA ILE A 6 -12.43 -16.27 10.62
C ILE A 6 -13.96 -16.26 10.51
N CYS A 7 -14.59 -15.46 11.35
CA CYS A 7 -16.04 -15.25 11.36
C CYS A 7 -16.45 -14.74 9.97
N ASN A 8 -17.58 -15.21 9.41
CA ASN A 8 -18.07 -14.80 8.08
C ASN A 8 -18.07 -13.27 7.90
N LYS A 9 -18.32 -12.53 8.99
CA LYS A 9 -18.25 -11.07 9.04
C LYS A 9 -16.87 -10.50 8.66
N ALA A 10 -15.78 -11.11 9.10
CA ALA A 10 -14.42 -10.69 8.75
C ALA A 10 -14.09 -10.95 7.26
N LEU A 11 -14.66 -12.02 6.67
CA LEU A 11 -14.55 -12.27 5.24
C LEU A 11 -15.38 -11.27 4.41
N ASP A 12 -16.55 -10.86 4.92
CA ASP A 12 -17.41 -9.88 4.25
C ASP A 12 -16.84 -8.45 4.37
N GLU A 13 -16.27 -8.09 5.52
CA GLU A 13 -15.50 -6.85 5.70
C GLU A 13 -14.29 -6.83 4.76
N PHE A 14 -13.55 -7.94 4.69
CA PHE A 14 -12.43 -8.09 3.77
C PHE A 14 -12.86 -7.93 2.30
N LYS A 15 -13.94 -8.59 1.87
CA LYS A 15 -14.47 -8.44 0.50
C LYS A 15 -14.92 -7.02 0.21
N THR A 16 -15.53 -6.34 1.18
CA THR A 16 -15.98 -4.95 1.05
C THR A 16 -14.77 -4.03 0.88
N GLU A 17 -13.76 -4.18 1.72
CA GLU A 17 -12.52 -3.38 1.66
C GLU A 17 -11.74 -3.63 0.35
N ILE A 18 -11.65 -4.89 -0.09
CA ILE A 18 -11.04 -5.27 -1.37
C ILE A 18 -11.79 -4.69 -2.57
N SER A 19 -13.12 -4.66 -2.53
CA SER A 19 -13.95 -4.04 -3.58
C SER A 19 -13.65 -2.55 -3.75
N VAL A 20 -13.28 -1.85 -2.66
CA VAL A 20 -12.80 -0.47 -2.72
C VAL A 20 -11.38 -0.44 -3.28
N LEU A 21 -10.45 -1.22 -2.71
CA LEU A 21 -9.04 -1.22 -3.09
C LEU A 21 -8.81 -1.61 -4.57
N THR A 22 -9.63 -2.49 -5.12
CA THR A 22 -9.56 -2.87 -6.56
C THR A 22 -9.98 -1.76 -7.51
N LYS A 23 -10.78 -0.79 -7.04
CA LYS A 23 -11.23 0.39 -7.82
C LYS A 23 -10.29 1.58 -7.70
N VAL A 24 -9.42 1.61 -6.68
CA VAL A 24 -8.42 2.66 -6.48
C VAL A 24 -7.33 2.51 -7.55
N ARG A 25 -7.31 3.42 -8.53
CA ARG A 25 -6.25 3.50 -9.55
C ARG A 25 -5.72 4.91 -9.63
N HIS A 26 -4.52 5.12 -9.09
CA HIS A 26 -3.86 6.42 -9.11
C HIS A 26 -2.34 6.26 -9.18
N LYS A 27 -1.67 7.14 -9.92
CA LYS A 27 -0.22 7.04 -10.18
C LYS A 27 0.68 7.13 -8.94
N HIS A 28 0.13 7.62 -7.82
CA HIS A 28 0.85 7.76 -6.54
C HIS A 28 0.35 6.80 -5.45
N LEU A 29 -0.40 5.76 -5.84
CA LEU A 29 -0.86 4.69 -4.95
C LEU A 29 -0.42 3.35 -5.52
N VAL A 30 0.07 2.48 -4.64
CA VAL A 30 0.49 1.13 -5.04
C VAL A 30 -0.74 0.35 -5.49
N LEU A 31 -0.70 -0.16 -6.72
CA LEU A 31 -1.83 -0.88 -7.30
C LEU A 31 -1.95 -2.30 -6.72
N LEU A 32 -3.15 -2.62 -6.22
CA LEU A 32 -3.56 -4.00 -5.94
C LEU A 32 -3.87 -4.69 -7.28
N LEU A 33 -3.03 -5.64 -7.67
CA LEU A 33 -3.19 -6.42 -8.90
C LEU A 33 -4.27 -7.50 -8.76
N GLY A 34 -4.42 -8.04 -7.56
CA GLY A 34 -5.42 -9.06 -7.27
C GLY A 34 -5.30 -9.62 -5.87
N TYR A 35 -6.17 -10.57 -5.57
CA TYR A 35 -6.20 -11.26 -4.29
C TYR A 35 -6.61 -12.72 -4.49
N SER A 36 -6.25 -13.58 -3.54
CA SER A 36 -6.71 -14.97 -3.48
C SER A 36 -7.24 -15.28 -2.09
N THR A 37 -8.40 -15.90 -2.04
CA THR A 37 -9.01 -16.42 -0.81
C THR A 37 -9.15 -17.92 -0.95
N GLN A 38 -8.21 -18.69 -0.39
CA GLN A 38 -8.29 -20.15 -0.39
C GLN A 38 -8.37 -20.65 1.05
N GLY A 39 -9.56 -21.15 1.42
CA GLY A 39 -9.86 -21.53 2.80
C GLY A 39 -9.79 -20.34 3.75
N LEU A 40 -8.96 -20.44 4.80
CA LEU A 40 -8.74 -19.39 5.80
C LEU A 40 -7.57 -18.44 5.46
N LYS A 41 -6.95 -18.60 4.28
CA LYS A 41 -5.82 -17.77 3.88
C LYS A 41 -6.24 -16.70 2.89
N ILE A 42 -5.85 -15.48 3.18
CA ILE A 42 -6.00 -14.31 2.33
C ILE A 42 -4.62 -13.92 1.82
N ILE A 43 -4.49 -13.79 0.50
CA ILE A 43 -3.26 -13.34 -0.16
C ILE A 43 -3.59 -12.11 -1.00
N LEU A 44 -2.76 -11.07 -0.88
CA LEU A 44 -2.83 -9.85 -1.68
C LEU A 44 -1.62 -9.76 -2.60
N VAL A 45 -1.86 -9.40 -3.86
CA VAL A 45 -0.83 -9.27 -4.88
C VAL A 45 -0.77 -7.81 -5.30
N TYR A 46 0.34 -7.15 -5.03
CA TYR A 46 0.60 -5.76 -5.39
C TYR A 46 1.66 -5.67 -6.49
N GLU A 47 1.71 -4.51 -7.15
CA GLU A 47 2.85 -4.19 -8.00
C GLU A 47 4.16 -4.15 -7.20
N TYR A 48 5.26 -4.56 -7.84
CA TYR A 48 6.55 -4.64 -7.17
C TYR A 48 7.30 -3.30 -7.21
N MET A 49 7.50 -2.71 -6.03
CA MET A 49 8.27 -1.47 -5.86
C MET A 49 9.76 -1.77 -5.66
N ARG A 50 10.52 -1.76 -6.75
CA ARG A 50 11.96 -2.13 -6.78
C ARG A 50 12.83 -1.40 -5.75
N GLN A 51 12.52 -0.15 -5.44
CA GLN A 51 13.30 0.65 -4.48
C GLN A 51 12.89 0.42 -3.02
N GLY A 52 11.87 -0.40 -2.78
CA GLY A 52 11.34 -0.67 -1.44
C GLY A 52 10.74 0.55 -0.77
N GLU A 53 10.70 0.50 0.55
CA GLU A 53 10.07 1.53 1.39
C GLU A 53 10.83 2.86 1.39
N LEU A 54 10.10 3.97 1.41
CA LEU A 54 10.67 5.31 1.53
C LEU A 54 11.46 5.51 2.84
N SER A 55 11.06 4.83 3.92
CA SER A 55 11.75 4.81 5.22
C SER A 55 13.24 4.46 5.09
N ARG A 56 13.57 3.54 4.17
CA ARG A 56 14.94 3.10 3.89
C ARG A 56 15.80 4.22 3.32
N HIS A 57 15.21 5.04 2.46
CA HIS A 57 15.88 6.16 1.79
C HIS A 57 15.91 7.43 2.65
N LEU A 58 14.99 7.59 3.59
CA LEU A 58 14.93 8.75 4.48
C LEU A 58 15.76 8.59 5.76
N PHE A 59 15.63 7.45 6.43
CA PHE A 59 16.17 7.24 7.78
C PHE A 59 17.32 6.24 7.82
N HIS A 60 17.27 5.19 7.01
CA HIS A 60 18.24 4.08 7.06
C HIS A 60 19.33 4.16 5.98
N TRP A 61 19.41 5.24 5.21
CA TRP A 61 20.29 5.36 4.05
C TRP A 61 21.76 5.16 4.41
N LYS A 62 22.20 5.68 5.57
CA LYS A 62 23.58 5.50 6.07
C LYS A 62 23.92 4.02 6.31
N ASN A 63 23.03 3.31 6.99
CA ASN A 63 23.23 1.89 7.34
C ASN A 63 23.21 1.00 6.09
N LEU A 64 22.39 1.37 5.10
CA LEU A 64 22.25 0.65 3.84
C LEU A 64 23.26 1.08 2.77
N LYS A 65 24.20 2.00 3.09
CA LYS A 65 25.17 2.57 2.16
C LYS A 65 24.52 3.13 0.87
N LEU A 66 23.34 3.76 1.03
CA LEU A 66 22.62 4.43 -0.05
C LEU A 66 22.97 5.92 -0.06
N GLU A 67 22.81 6.56 -1.22
CA GLU A 67 22.94 8.02 -1.31
C GLU A 67 21.72 8.72 -0.67
N PRO A 68 21.92 9.81 0.10
CA PRO A 68 20.82 10.55 0.70
C PRO A 68 19.98 11.25 -0.37
N LEU A 69 18.66 11.23 -0.20
CA LEU A 69 17.75 11.98 -1.06
C LEU A 69 18.00 13.49 -0.94
N SER A 70 18.19 14.16 -2.09
CA SER A 70 18.29 15.61 -2.16
C SER A 70 16.98 16.29 -1.74
N TRP A 71 17.08 17.55 -1.30
CA TRP A 71 15.90 18.29 -0.83
C TRP A 71 14.82 18.45 -1.91
N LYS A 72 15.24 18.74 -3.16
CA LYS A 72 14.34 18.80 -4.32
C LYS A 72 13.58 17.47 -4.51
N ARG A 73 14.26 16.33 -4.35
CA ARG A 73 13.62 15.01 -4.48
C ARG A 73 12.64 14.75 -3.35
N ARG A 74 12.98 15.11 -2.12
CA ARG A 74 12.08 14.99 -0.95
C ARG A 74 10.81 15.81 -1.12
N LEU A 75 10.90 17.04 -1.61
CA LEU A 75 9.74 17.89 -1.92
C LEU A 75 8.86 17.27 -3.00
N SER A 76 9.45 16.72 -4.07
CA SER A 76 8.69 16.01 -5.10
C SER A 76 7.93 14.81 -4.53
N ILE A 77 8.58 14.02 -3.67
CA ILE A 77 7.95 12.86 -3.01
C ILE A 77 6.79 13.33 -2.11
N ALA A 78 6.98 14.39 -1.32
CA ALA A 78 5.92 14.93 -0.47
C ALA A 78 4.70 15.40 -1.28
N LEU A 79 4.93 16.07 -2.41
CA LEU A 79 3.86 16.48 -3.33
C LEU A 79 3.13 15.28 -3.95
N ASP A 80 3.87 14.27 -4.35
CA ASP A 80 3.31 13.04 -4.93
C ASP A 80 2.45 12.28 -3.91
N VAL A 81 2.90 12.20 -2.65
CA VAL A 81 2.12 11.65 -1.53
C VAL A 81 0.85 12.48 -1.30
N ALA A 82 0.95 13.81 -1.26
CA ALA A 82 -0.20 14.69 -1.07
C ALA A 82 -1.27 14.50 -2.16
N ARG A 83 -0.87 14.35 -3.43
CA ARG A 83 -1.78 14.03 -4.54
C ARG A 83 -2.43 12.66 -4.39
N GLY A 84 -1.68 11.65 -3.93
CA GLY A 84 -2.22 10.33 -3.62
C GLY A 84 -3.29 10.39 -2.53
N MET A 85 -3.04 11.16 -1.47
CA MET A 85 -3.97 11.38 -0.36
C MET A 85 -5.23 12.15 -0.80
N GLU A 86 -5.07 13.20 -1.60
CA GLU A 86 -6.18 13.95 -2.21
C GLU A 86 -7.11 13.01 -3.00
N TYR A 87 -6.54 12.13 -3.84
CA TYR A 87 -7.33 11.14 -4.58
C TYR A 87 -8.09 10.19 -3.64
N LEU A 88 -7.44 9.66 -2.60
CA LEU A 88 -8.11 8.79 -1.63
C LEU A 88 -9.28 9.51 -0.94
N HIS A 89 -9.10 10.77 -0.55
CA HIS A 89 -10.18 11.56 0.05
C HIS A 89 -11.34 11.79 -0.91
N SER A 90 -11.08 11.98 -2.21
CA SER A 90 -12.14 12.15 -3.22
C SER A 90 -13.01 10.89 -3.42
N LEU A 91 -12.48 9.71 -3.07
CA LEU A 91 -13.20 8.43 -3.15
C LEU A 91 -13.99 8.07 -1.88
N ALA A 92 -13.79 8.82 -0.79
CA ALA A 92 -14.44 8.57 0.49
C ALA A 92 -15.82 9.23 0.62
N HIS A 93 -16.39 9.73 -0.48
CA HIS A 93 -17.70 10.38 -0.56
C HIS A 93 -18.72 9.56 -1.34
#